data_AF-A0A354T4T4-F1
#
_entry.id   AF-A0A354T4T4-F1
#
_cell.length_a   1.000
_cell.length_b   1.000
_cell.length_c   1.000
_cell.angle_alpha   90.00
_cell.angle_beta   90.00
_cell.angle_gamma   90.00
#
_symmetry.space_group_name_H-M   'P 1'
#
loop_
_entity.id
_entity.type
_entity.pdbx_description
1 polymer ?
#
loop_
_entity_poly.entity_id
_entity_poly.type
_entity_poly.pdbx_seq_one_letter_code
_entity_poly.pdbx_strand_id
1 'polypeptide(L)'
;MSTLTLQLNDSLFARLLAASQARNVAPAELARETLDRNLAAAPAASDDDSPSAYDLLKDGFGCVDSGLGDLSTNRKYMEGFGR
;
A
#
# COMPACT_ATOMS: atom_id res chain seq x y z
N MET A 1 -2.83 24.81 12.82
CA MET A 1 -2.50 23.73 13.78
C MET A 1 -3.70 23.52 14.68
N SER A 2 -4.13 22.28 14.84
CA SER A 2 -5.23 21.90 15.72
C SER A 2 -4.65 21.08 16.88
N THR A 3 -5.13 21.30 18.10
CA THR A 3 -4.62 20.61 19.30
C THR A 3 -5.52 19.43 19.61
N LEU A 4 -4.95 18.22 19.60
CA LEU A 4 -5.58 17.00 20.07
C LEU A 4 -5.04 16.67 21.46
N THR A 5 -5.93 16.48 22.44
CA THR A 5 -5.56 15.94 23.76
C THR A 5 -5.92 14.45 23.79
N LEU A 6 -4.93 13.63 24.12
CA LEU A 6 -5.00 12.16 24.06
C LEU A 6 -4.49 11.62 25.39
N GLN A 7 -5.28 10.75 26.02
CA GLN A 7 -4.78 9.96 27.14
C GLN A 7 -4.06 8.72 26.62
N LEU A 8 -2.84 8.51 27.10
CA LEU A 8 -2.02 7.34 26.80
C LEU A 8 -1.97 6.47 28.05
N ASN A 9 -1.96 5.14 27.87
CA ASN A 9 -1.59 4.26 28.96
C ASN A 9 -0.10 4.40 29.28
N ASP A 10 0.28 4.09 30.52
CA ASP A 10 1.66 4.29 31.02
C ASP A 10 2.70 3.55 30.16
N SER A 11 2.36 2.34 29.71
CA SER A 11 3.27 1.51 28.89
C SER A 11 3.58 2.16 27.54
N LEU A 12 2.58 2.77 26.90
CA LEU A 12 2.71 3.43 25.61
C LEU A 12 3.46 4.76 25.77
N PHE A 13 3.17 5.51 26.83
CA PHE A 13 3.89 6.73 27.16
C PHE A 13 5.39 6.48 27.42
N ALA A 14 5.71 5.44 28.20
CA ALA A 14 7.10 5.04 28.45
C ALA A 14 7.85 4.65 27.17
N ARG A 15 7.21 3.89 26.27
CA ARG A 15 7.78 3.53 24.96
C ARG A 15 8.04 4.76 24.09
N LEU A 16 7.10 5.70 24.09
CA LEU A 16 7.21 6.94 23.32
C LEU A 16 8.36 7.81 23.83
N LEU A 17 8.52 7.94 25.16
CA LEU A 17 9.66 8.63 25.77
C LEU A 17 10.99 7.97 25.44
N ALA A 18 11.09 6.64 25.56
CA ALA A 18 12.32 5.91 25.24
C ALA A 18 12.72 6.11 23.76
N ALA A 19 11.76 6.04 22.84
CA ALA A 19 11.99 6.27 21.42
C ALA A 19 12.36 7.73 21.11
N SER A 20 11.76 8.70 21.82
CA SER A 20 12.09 10.12 21.73
C SER A 20 13.53 10.40 22.19
N GLN A 21 13.96 9.81 23.30
CA GLN A 21 15.33 9.92 23.82
C GLN A 21 16.35 9.30 22.86
N ALA A 22 16.07 8.10 22.34
CA ALA A 22 16.96 7.42 21.41
C ALA A 22 17.18 8.20 20.10
N ARG A 23 16.15 8.92 19.64
CA ARG A 23 16.20 9.73 18.41
C ARG A 23 16.55 11.20 18.64
N ASN A 24 16.68 11.63 19.90
CA ASN A 24 16.92 13.02 20.31
C ASN A 24 15.89 14.00 19.69
N VAL A 25 14.61 13.63 19.73
CA VAL A 25 13.48 14.43 19.20
C VAL A 25 12.42 14.62 20.28
N ALA A 26 11.59 15.64 20.17
CA ALA A 26 10.53 15.88 21.14
C ALA A 26 9.45 14.77 21.09
N PRO A 27 8.86 14.36 22.24
CA PRO A 27 7.79 13.37 22.27
C PRO A 27 6.60 13.70 21.35
N ALA A 28 6.19 14.97 21.33
CA ALA A 28 5.09 15.43 20.48
C ALA A 28 5.43 15.40 18.98
N GLU A 29 6.71 15.59 18.63
CA GLU A 29 7.17 15.52 17.24
C GLU A 29 7.19 14.07 16.76
N LEU A 30 7.73 13.17 17.59
CA LEU A 30 7.67 11.73 17.32
C LEU A 30 6.23 11.22 17.20
N ALA A 31 5.32 11.70 18.07
CA ALA A 31 3.90 11.35 18.00
C ALA A 31 3.28 11.80 16.67
N ARG A 32 3.55 13.05 16.24
CA ARG A 32 3.07 13.59 14.96
C ARG A 32 3.62 12.80 13.77
N GLU A 33 4.93 12.56 13.72
CA GLU A 33 5.58 11.79 12.66
C GLU A 33 5.00 10.37 12.57
N THR A 34 4.78 9.72 13.72
CA THR A 34 4.23 8.36 13.76
C THR A 34 2.79 8.33 13.29
N LEU A 35 1.97 9.31 13.69
CA LEU A 35 0.58 9.43 13.23
C LEU A 35 0.53 9.68 11.72
N ASP A 36 1.33 10.63 11.22
CA ASP A 36 1.39 10.96 9.80
C ASP A 36 1.81 9.75 8.96
N ARG A 37 2.84 9.02 9.39
CA ARG A 37 3.28 7.79 8.73
C ARG A 37 2.20 6.71 8.72
N ASN A 38 1.50 6.49 9.83
CA ASN A 38 0.45 5.45 9.88
C ASN A 38 -0.78 5.83 9.05
N LEU A 39 -1.13 7.12 9.00
CA LEU A 39 -2.24 7.59 8.20
C LEU A 39 -1.91 7.65 6.69
N ALA A 40 -0.64 7.90 6.34
CA ALA A 40 -0.17 7.81 4.96
C ALA A 40 0.02 6.35 4.48
N ALA A 41 0.38 5.44 5.40
CA ALA A 41 0.53 4.01 5.11
C ALA A 41 -0.78 3.23 5.19
N ALA A 42 -1.82 3.79 5.80
CA ALA A 42 -3.16 3.28 5.62
C ALA A 42 -3.50 3.49 4.13
N PRO A 43 -3.66 2.43 3.31
CA PRO A 43 -4.36 2.62 2.05
C PRO A 43 -5.69 3.27 2.43
N ALA A 44 -6.05 4.34 1.73
CA ALA A 44 -7.41 4.85 1.81
C ALA A 44 -8.32 3.62 1.68
N ALA A 45 -8.98 3.25 2.77
CA ALA A 45 -9.81 2.06 2.84
C ALA A 45 -11.10 2.35 2.07
N SER A 46 -10.95 2.48 0.77
CA SER A 46 -11.95 2.13 -0.22
C SER A 46 -11.44 0.83 -0.83
N ASP A 47 -12.09 -0.28 -0.50
CA ASP A 47 -11.87 -1.61 -1.07
C ASP A 47 -11.99 -1.66 -2.62
N ASP A 48 -12.21 -0.52 -3.28
CA ASP A 48 -12.31 -0.32 -4.73
C ASP A 48 -11.02 0.17 -5.42
N ASP A 49 -9.97 0.54 -4.67
CA ASP A 49 -8.77 1.19 -5.26
C ASP A 49 -7.55 0.25 -5.39
N SER A 50 -7.77 -1.06 -5.19
CA SER A 50 -6.76 -2.05 -5.55
C SER A 50 -6.76 -2.20 -7.07
N PRO A 51 -5.64 -1.90 -7.76
CA PRO A 51 -5.59 -1.99 -9.21
C PRO A 51 -5.94 -3.41 -9.64
N SER A 52 -6.87 -3.52 -10.58
CA SER A 52 -7.23 -4.81 -11.14
C SER A 52 -6.00 -5.45 -11.82
N ALA A 53 -6.02 -6.78 -11.99
CA ALA A 53 -4.96 -7.46 -12.76
C ALA A 53 -4.81 -6.87 -14.18
N TYR A 54 -5.89 -6.32 -14.75
CA TYR A 54 -5.86 -5.59 -16.01
C TYR A 54 -5.08 -4.28 -15.89
N ASP A 55 -5.30 -3.49 -14.84
CA ASP A 55 -4.60 -2.20 -14.64
C ASP A 55 -3.09 -2.34 -14.50
N LEU A 56 -2.64 -3.44 -13.89
CA LEU A 56 -1.23 -3.73 -13.71
C LEU A 56 -0.54 -4.22 -14.99
N LEU A 57 -1.28 -4.83 -15.92
CA LEU A 57 -0.72 -5.50 -17.10
C LEU A 57 -1.01 -4.78 -18.41
N LYS A 58 -1.84 -3.72 -18.40
CA LYS A 58 -2.30 -3.05 -19.62
C LYS A 58 -1.19 -2.49 -20.49
N ASP A 59 -0.15 -1.94 -19.88
CA ASP A 59 1.00 -1.37 -20.60
C ASP A 59 1.90 -2.45 -21.23
N GLY A 60 1.76 -3.71 -20.78
CA GLY A 60 2.45 -4.86 -21.33
C GLY A 60 1.70 -5.56 -22.48
N PHE A 61 0.43 -5.20 -22.75
CA PHE A 61 -0.29 -5.80 -23.88
C PHE A 61 0.28 -5.31 -25.22
N GLY A 62 0.56 -6.25 -26.12
CA GLY A 62 1.10 -5.92 -27.45
C GLY A 62 2.57 -5.49 -27.45
N CYS A 63 3.31 -5.65 -26.34
CA CYS A 63 4.75 -5.34 -26.29
C CYS A 63 5.62 -6.29 -27.13
N VAL A 64 5.05 -7.38 -27.65
CA VAL A 64 5.73 -8.36 -28.51
C VAL A 64 5.04 -8.40 -29.88
N ASP A 65 5.71 -7.84 -30.89
CA ASP A 65 5.29 -7.98 -32.29
C ASP A 65 5.84 -9.29 -32.88
N SER A 66 5.17 -10.40 -32.56
CA SER A 66 5.55 -11.73 -33.04
C SER A 66 4.93 -12.10 -34.39
N GLY A 67 4.08 -11.24 -34.95
CA GLY A 67 3.27 -11.54 -36.15
C GLY A 67 2.19 -12.61 -35.95
N LEU A 68 2.10 -13.21 -34.76
CA LEU A 68 1.03 -14.13 -34.38
C LEU A 68 -0.15 -13.30 -33.83
N GLY A 69 -1.32 -13.45 -34.45
CA GLY A 69 -2.56 -12.87 -33.93
C GLY A 69 -2.95 -13.44 -32.57
N ASP A 70 -3.97 -12.87 -31.95
CA ASP A 70 -4.44 -13.28 -30.63
C ASP A 70 -4.78 -14.79 -30.59
N LEU A 71 -3.95 -15.55 -29.88
CA LEU A 71 -4.08 -16.99 -29.74
C LEU A 71 -5.34 -17.40 -28.96
N SER A 72 -5.92 -16.48 -28.17
CA SER A 72 -7.18 -16.72 -27.45
C SER A 72 -8.38 -16.90 -28.40
N THR A 73 -8.28 -16.42 -29.64
CA THR A 73 -9.31 -16.59 -30.66
C THR A 73 -9.23 -17.93 -31.40
N ASN A 74 -8.11 -18.65 -31.29
CA ASN A 74 -7.90 -19.92 -31.97
C ASN A 74 -8.15 -21.10 -31.02
N ARG A 75 -9.34 -21.70 -31.15
CA ARG A 75 -9.81 -22.83 -30.32
C ARG A 75 -8.84 -24.00 -30.21
N LYS A 76 -7.99 -24.24 -31.22
CA LYS A 76 -6.95 -25.28 -31.19
C LYS A 76 -5.93 -25.05 -30.07
N TYR A 77 -5.61 -23.78 -29.76
CA TYR A 77 -4.61 -23.43 -28.74
C TYR A 77 -5.21 -23.19 -27.35
N MET A 78 -6.54 -23.25 -27.22
CA MET A 78 -7.26 -23.14 -25.94
C MET A 78 -7.63 -24.50 -25.35
N GLU A 79 -7.26 -25.60 -26.00
CA GLU A 79 -7.54 -26.95 -25.50
C GLU A 79 -6.76 -27.21 -24.20
N GLY A 80 -7.50 -27.43 -23.11
CA GLY A 80 -6.91 -27.67 -21.77
C GLY A 80 -6.64 -26.43 -20.92
N PHE A 81 -6.97 -25.22 -21.40
CA PHE A 81 -6.80 -23.99 -20.62
C PHE A 81 -7.76 -23.95 -19.42
N GLY A 82 -7.23 -23.78 -18.21
CA GLY A 82 -8.02 -23.64 -16.97
C GLY A 82 -8.52 -24.95 -16.34
N ARG A 83 -7.97 -26.11 -16.72
CA ARG A 83 -8.16 -27.38 -16.01
C ARG A 83 -7.01 -27.67 -15.04
#